data_AF-A0A5K1BYJ7-F1
#
_entry.id   AF-A0A5K1BYJ7-F1
#
_cell.length_a   1.000
_cell.length_b   1.000
_cell.length_c   1.000
_cell.angle_alpha   90.00
_cell.angle_beta   90.00
_cell.angle_gamma   90.00
#
_symmetry.space_group_name_H-M   'P 1'
#
loop_
_entity.id
_entity.type
_entity.pdbx_description
1 polymer ?
#
loop_
_entity_poly.entity_id
_entity_poly.type
_entity_poly.pdbx_seq_one_letter_code
_entity_poly.pdbx_strand_id
1 'polypeptide(L)'
;VGNPVMDSNYDNIGTVNYWWSHALISDATYKSILKFCNFSRPADRTEKCNDIIEHAATHDFGNINPYSIYTPSCPTSSKSRLSGILLKNTLIGSPTYGYDPCSENYAVQYYNRLDVQRAMHANTSGIPYKWTTC
;
A
#
# COMPACT_ATOMS: atom_id res chain seq x y z
N VAL A 1 14.62 12.51 4.09
CA VAL A 1 13.26 12.19 3.64
C VAL A 1 13.25 10.73 3.18
N GLY A 2 12.33 9.91 3.66
CA GLY A 2 12.25 8.47 3.31
C GLY A 2 11.15 8.23 2.29
N ASN A 3 11.48 7.55 1.18
CA ASN A 3 10.59 7.21 0.07
C ASN A 3 9.55 8.29 -0.31
N PRO A 4 9.93 9.58 -0.46
CA PRO A 4 8.96 10.62 -0.78
C PRO A 4 8.59 10.63 -2.26
N VAL A 5 7.47 11.29 -2.56
CA VAL A 5 7.26 11.90 -3.86
C VAL A 5 8.16 13.13 -3.95
N MET A 6 9.02 13.20 -4.97
CA MET A 6 9.93 14.30 -5.25
C MET A 6 9.60 15.01 -6.56
N ASP A 7 9.47 14.25 -7.64
CA ASP A 7 9.16 14.75 -8.98
C ASP A 7 8.19 13.78 -9.66
N SER A 8 6.96 14.24 -9.87
CA SER A 8 5.90 13.41 -10.41
C SER A 8 6.28 12.73 -11.73
N ASN A 9 7.08 13.36 -12.60
CA ASN A 9 7.44 12.73 -13.87
C ASN A 9 8.38 11.55 -13.64
N TYR A 10 9.50 11.77 -12.94
CA TYR A 10 10.48 10.72 -12.71
C TYR A 10 9.99 9.65 -11.73
N ASP A 11 9.21 10.02 -10.73
CA ASP A 11 8.63 9.08 -9.76
C ASP A 11 7.64 8.13 -10.45
N ASN A 12 6.80 8.63 -11.35
CA ASN A 12 5.86 7.78 -12.08
C ASN A 12 6.57 6.85 -13.08
N ILE A 13 7.59 7.35 -13.80
CA ILE A 13 8.40 6.50 -14.70
C ILE A 13 9.12 5.41 -13.88
N GLY A 14 9.72 5.80 -12.75
CA GLY A 14 10.38 4.89 -11.83
C GLY A 14 9.44 3.83 -11.28
N THR A 15 8.21 4.21 -10.93
CA THR A 15 7.16 3.30 -10.45
C THR A 15 6.81 2.23 -11.48
N VAL A 16 6.57 2.63 -12.73
CA VAL A 16 6.21 1.67 -13.81
C VAL A 16 7.39 0.76 -14.18
N ASN A 17 8.62 1.29 -14.16
CA ASN A 17 9.84 0.49 -14.33
C ASN A 17 10.03 -0.51 -13.17
N TYR A 18 9.72 -0.10 -11.94
CA TYR A 18 9.77 -0.96 -10.76
C TYR A 18 8.78 -2.12 -10.91
N TRP A 19 7.53 -1.84 -11.29
CA TRP A 19 6.52 -2.87 -11.53
C TRP A 19 6.98 -3.91 -12.56
N TRP A 20 7.53 -3.46 -13.69
CA TRP A 20 7.99 -4.36 -14.73
C TRP A 20 9.24 -5.18 -14.31
N SER A 21 10.26 -4.52 -13.75
CA SER A 21 11.50 -5.17 -13.33
C SER A 21 11.33 -6.18 -12.18
N HIS A 22 10.24 -6.06 -11.41
CA HIS A 22 9.89 -6.98 -10.32
C HIS A 22 8.78 -7.97 -10.72
N ALA A 23 8.53 -8.13 -12.03
CA ALA A 23 7.56 -9.05 -12.59
C ALA A 23 6.12 -8.87 -12.05
N LEU A 24 5.75 -7.64 -11.69
CA LEU A 24 4.39 -7.30 -11.26
C LEU A 24 3.46 -7.02 -12.43
N ILE A 25 4.00 -6.69 -13.60
CA ILE A 25 3.22 -6.45 -14.84
C ILE A 25 3.85 -7.12 -16.04
N SER A 26 3.02 -7.44 -17.03
CA SER A 26 3.49 -8.01 -18.29
C SER A 26 4.25 -6.99 -19.15
N ASP A 27 5.08 -7.48 -20.08
CA ASP A 27 5.71 -6.66 -21.13
C ASP A 27 4.68 -5.85 -21.94
N ALA A 28 3.51 -6.44 -22.20
CA ALA A 28 2.44 -5.80 -22.96
C ALA A 28 1.83 -4.63 -22.17
N THR A 29 1.59 -4.84 -20.87
CA THR A 29 1.10 -3.81 -19.94
C THR A 29 2.12 -2.68 -19.84
N TYR A 30 3.40 -3.00 -19.58
CA TYR A 30 4.49 -2.03 -19.47
C TYR A 30 4.60 -1.14 -20.72
N LYS A 31 4.67 -1.74 -21.91
CA LYS A 31 4.73 -1.01 -23.19
C LYS A 31 3.48 -0.15 -23.43
N SER A 32 2.31 -0.63 -23.00
CA SER A 32 1.06 0.13 -23.14
C SER A 32 1.03 1.35 -22.23
N ILE A 33 1.47 1.23 -20.97
CA ILE A 33 1.59 2.35 -20.03
C ILE A 33 2.53 3.42 -20.60
N LEU A 34 3.74 3.03 -21.03
CA LEU A 34 4.72 3.97 -21.60
C LEU A 34 4.19 4.70 -22.87
N LYS A 35 3.30 4.06 -23.61
CA LYS A 35 2.74 4.61 -24.86
C LYS A 35 1.56 5.55 -24.63
N PHE A 36 0.69 5.24 -23.68
CA PHE A 36 -0.61 5.91 -23.53
C PHE A 36 -0.70 6.82 -22.30
N CYS A 37 0.22 6.71 -21.34
CA CYS A 37 0.23 7.55 -20.14
C CYS A 37 1.23 8.70 -20.25
N ASN A 38 0.82 9.88 -19.81
CA ASN A 38 1.68 11.06 -19.68
C ASN A 38 2.14 11.20 -18.23
N PHE A 39 3.44 10.97 -17.99
CA PHE A 39 4.02 10.98 -16.65
C PHE A 39 4.22 12.38 -16.06
N SER A 40 4.37 13.39 -16.90
CA SER A 40 4.52 14.79 -16.47
C SER A 40 3.23 15.43 -15.97
N ARG A 41 2.07 14.84 -16.31
CA ARG A 41 0.74 15.35 -15.93
C ARG A 41 -0.14 14.21 -15.42
N PRO A 42 0.18 13.62 -14.25
CA PRO A 42 -0.56 12.47 -13.73
C PRO A 42 -2.01 12.80 -13.33
N ALA A 43 -2.33 14.07 -13.09
CA ALA A 43 -3.71 14.51 -12.85
C ALA A 43 -4.57 14.52 -14.13
N ASP A 44 -3.94 14.62 -15.31
CA ASP A 44 -4.62 14.72 -16.60
C ASP A 44 -4.55 13.39 -17.36
N ARG A 45 -4.73 12.26 -16.66
CA ARG A 45 -4.71 10.93 -17.29
C ARG A 45 -5.92 10.78 -18.22
N THR A 46 -5.64 10.30 -19.42
CA THR A 46 -6.69 9.90 -20.37
C THR A 46 -7.42 8.66 -19.85
N GLU A 47 -8.68 8.50 -20.23
CA GLU A 47 -9.48 7.29 -19.93
C GLU A 47 -8.70 6.02 -20.29
N LYS A 48 -8.11 6.00 -21.48
CA LYS A 48 -7.26 4.89 -21.94
C LYS A 48 -6.07 4.58 -21.01
N CYS A 49 -5.41 5.60 -20.47
CA CYS A 49 -4.33 5.38 -19.50
C CYS A 49 -4.89 4.80 -18.19
N ASN A 50 -6.04 5.31 -17.72
CA ASN A 50 -6.69 4.81 -16.51
C ASN A 50 -7.09 3.33 -16.67
N ASP A 51 -7.67 2.94 -17.80
CA ASP A 51 -8.04 1.53 -18.08
C ASP A 51 -6.82 0.61 -18.02
N ILE A 52 -5.67 1.04 -18.56
CA ILE A 52 -4.44 0.25 -18.54
C ILE A 52 -3.89 0.11 -17.11
N ILE A 53 -3.92 1.19 -16.33
CA ILE A 53 -3.48 1.18 -14.93
C ILE A 53 -4.41 0.32 -14.07
N GLU A 54 -5.73 0.41 -14.31
CA GLU A 54 -6.72 -0.43 -13.65
C GLU A 54 -6.54 -1.91 -13.99
N HIS A 55 -6.30 -2.23 -15.26
CA HIS A 55 -5.94 -3.59 -15.68
C HIS A 55 -4.70 -4.10 -14.94
N ALA A 56 -3.64 -3.29 -14.85
CA ALA A 56 -2.44 -3.66 -14.09
C ALA A 56 -2.75 -3.95 -12.62
N ALA A 57 -3.53 -3.08 -11.97
CA ALA A 57 -3.89 -3.23 -10.57
C ALA A 57 -4.80 -4.44 -10.29
N THR A 58 -5.73 -4.75 -11.21
CA THR A 58 -6.76 -5.78 -11.01
C THR A 58 -6.36 -7.16 -11.52
N HIS A 59 -5.47 -7.25 -12.51
CA HIS A 59 -5.16 -8.51 -13.20
C HIS A 59 -3.68 -8.89 -13.11
N ASP A 60 -2.76 -7.92 -13.10
CA ASP A 60 -1.33 -8.22 -13.10
C ASP A 60 -0.77 -8.37 -11.67
N PHE A 61 -1.08 -7.43 -10.77
CA PHE A 61 -0.48 -7.40 -9.41
C PHE A 61 -0.88 -8.58 -8.51
N GLY A 62 -2.12 -9.05 -8.60
CA GLY A 62 -2.67 -10.01 -7.65
C GLY A 62 -2.78 -9.47 -6.21
N ASN A 63 -2.80 -10.36 -5.23
CA ASN A 63 -2.98 -10.01 -3.81
C ASN A 63 -1.62 -9.74 -3.12
N ILE A 64 -1.01 -8.59 -3.45
CA ILE A 64 0.27 -8.15 -2.88
C ILE A 64 0.10 -6.84 -2.10
N ASN A 65 1.04 -6.57 -1.18
CA ASN A 65 1.14 -5.26 -0.54
C ASN A 65 2.08 -4.36 -1.37
N PRO A 66 1.60 -3.25 -1.97
CA PRO A 66 2.43 -2.38 -2.80
C PRO A 66 3.53 -1.66 -2.03
N TYR A 67 3.38 -1.49 -0.70
CA TYR A 67 4.41 -0.89 0.15
C TYR A 67 5.54 -1.85 0.51
N SER A 68 5.32 -3.17 0.35
CA SER A 68 6.29 -4.20 0.66
C SER A 68 5.95 -5.53 -0.02
N ILE A 69 6.38 -5.67 -1.28
CA ILE A 69 5.98 -6.75 -2.19
C ILE A 69 6.45 -8.16 -1.76
N TYR A 70 7.41 -8.24 -0.82
CA TYR A 70 7.95 -9.51 -0.31
C TYR A 70 7.42 -9.87 1.08
N THR A 71 6.49 -9.09 1.62
CA THR A 71 5.86 -9.35 2.91
C THR A 71 4.39 -9.70 2.75
N PRO A 72 3.82 -10.50 3.67
CA PRO A 72 2.40 -10.81 3.62
C PRO A 72 1.54 -9.54 3.77
N SER A 73 0.40 -9.50 3.10
CA SER A 73 -0.63 -8.49 3.33
C SER A 73 -1.30 -8.69 4.70
N CYS A 74 -1.88 -7.63 5.26
CA CYS A 74 -2.64 -7.75 6.49
C CYS A 74 -3.89 -8.61 6.27
N PRO A 75 -4.14 -9.66 7.09
CA PRO A 75 -5.33 -10.48 6.95
C PRO A 75 -6.59 -9.65 7.22
N THR A 76 -7.59 -9.76 6.34
CA THR A 76 -8.89 -9.06 6.43
C THR A 76 -9.77 -9.49 7.61
N SER A 77 -9.34 -10.48 8.39
CA SER A 77 -10.04 -10.92 9.60
C SER A 77 -9.18 -10.60 10.82
N SER A 78 -9.79 -9.95 11.82
CA SER A 78 -9.21 -9.60 13.13
C SER A 78 -8.75 -10.78 13.99
N LYS A 79 -8.52 -11.95 13.39
CA LYS A 79 -7.73 -13.00 14.02
C LYS A 79 -6.28 -12.66 13.71
N SER A 80 -5.70 -11.79 14.54
CA SER A 80 -4.26 -11.81 14.80
C SER A 80 -3.92 -13.20 15.35
N ARG A 81 -3.82 -14.18 14.46
CA ARG A 81 -3.01 -15.35 14.72
C ARG A 81 -1.63 -14.90 14.29
N LEU A 82 -0.81 -14.57 15.28
CA LEU A 82 0.62 -14.82 15.22
C LEU A 82 0.79 -16.28 14.80
N SER A 83 0.70 -16.56 13.49
CA SER A 83 0.84 -17.89 12.94
C SER A 83 2.33 -18.17 12.80
N GLY A 84 3.05 -18.12 13.93
CA GLY A 84 4.26 -18.90 14.07
C GLY A 84 3.83 -20.35 14.11
N ILE A 85 4.04 -21.08 13.01
CA ILE A 85 3.97 -22.53 13.04
C ILE A 85 5.16 -22.98 13.90
N LEU A 86 4.87 -23.37 15.14
CA LEU A 86 5.87 -23.87 16.07
C LEU A 86 6.15 -25.35 15.74
N LEU A 87 6.92 -25.59 14.67
CA LEU A 87 7.55 -26.88 14.46
C LEU A 87 8.83 -26.93 15.29
N LYS A 88 8.87 -27.86 16.24
CA LYS A 88 10.03 -28.35 17.01
C LYS A 88 11.32 -27.52 16.82
N ASN A 89 11.56 -26.60 17.75
CA ASN A 89 12.84 -25.91 17.97
C ASN A 89 13.44 -25.14 16.77
N THR A 90 12.65 -24.75 15.78
CA THR A 90 13.08 -23.77 14.78
C THR A 90 11.93 -22.82 14.49
N LEU A 91 12.07 -21.55 14.90
CA LEU A 91 11.20 -20.47 14.44
C LEU A 91 11.46 -20.26 12.95
N ILE A 92 10.83 -21.07 12.09
CA ILE A 92 10.75 -20.78 10.65
C ILE A 92 9.58 -19.83 10.48
N GLY A 93 9.88 -18.59 10.79
CA GLY A 93 9.01 -17.44 10.64
C GLY A 93 9.92 -16.28 10.96
N SER A 94 10.37 -15.60 9.91
CA SER A 94 11.23 -14.42 10.06
C SER A 94 10.58 -13.54 11.13
N PRO A 95 11.21 -13.28 12.28
CA PRO A 95 10.69 -12.28 13.19
C PRO A 95 10.76 -10.99 12.40
N THR A 96 9.60 -10.46 11.98
CA THR A 96 9.49 -9.25 11.16
C THR A 96 9.87 -8.05 12.03
N TYR A 97 11.14 -7.91 12.36
CA TYR A 97 11.74 -6.77 13.06
C TYR A 97 11.76 -5.50 12.18
N GLY A 98 10.89 -5.36 11.17
CA GLY A 98 11.02 -4.29 10.17
C GLY A 98 9.72 -3.66 9.69
N TYR A 99 8.63 -4.43 9.50
CA TYR A 99 7.40 -3.90 8.92
C TYR A 99 6.19 -4.77 9.29
N ASP A 100 5.18 -4.16 9.90
CA ASP A 100 3.89 -4.80 10.21
C ASP A 100 2.82 -4.25 9.26
N PRO A 101 2.30 -5.08 8.32
CA PRO A 101 1.32 -4.66 7.32
C PRO A 101 -0.03 -4.24 7.92
N CYS A 102 -0.30 -4.59 9.19
CA CYS A 102 -1.53 -4.24 9.89
C CYS A 102 -1.42 -2.95 10.70
N SER A 103 -0.27 -2.25 10.68
CA SER A 103 -0.03 -1.03 11.46
C SER A 103 -1.12 0.04 11.26
N GLU A 104 -1.60 0.19 10.02
CA GLU A 104 -2.69 1.12 9.69
C GLU A 104 -4.00 0.78 10.42
N ASN A 105 -4.35 -0.51 10.51
CA ASN A 105 -5.54 -0.95 11.24
C ASN A 105 -5.43 -0.64 12.73
N TYR A 106 -4.25 -0.80 13.32
CA TYR A 106 -4.00 -0.45 14.72
C TYR A 106 -4.11 1.06 14.94
N ALA A 107 -3.58 1.87 14.01
CA ALA A 107 -3.71 3.32 14.06
C ALA A 107 -5.20 3.74 14.02
N VAL A 108 -5.99 3.17 13.11
CA VAL A 108 -7.43 3.46 13.02
C VAL A 108 -8.14 3.11 14.32
N GLN A 109 -7.85 1.97 14.93
CA GLN A 109 -8.44 1.60 16.21
C GLN A 109 -8.00 2.52 17.35
N TYR A 110 -6.72 2.85 17.42
CA TYR A 110 -6.14 3.67 18.49
C TYR A 110 -6.65 5.11 18.44
N TYR A 111 -6.57 5.77 17.28
CA TYR A 111 -6.96 7.18 17.14
C TYR A 111 -8.48 7.42 17.22
N ASN A 112 -9.30 6.38 17.10
CA ASN A 112 -10.74 6.47 17.30
C ASN A 112 -11.19 6.21 18.75
N ARG A 113 -10.27 5.95 19.69
CA ARG A 113 -10.63 5.87 21.11
C ARG A 113 -10.89 7.27 21.69
N LEU A 114 -11.95 7.39 22.51
CA LEU A 114 -12.33 8.67 23.13
C LEU A 114 -11.24 9.24 24.06
N ASP A 115 -10.54 8.37 24.80
CA ASP A 115 -9.46 8.80 25.68
C ASP A 115 -8.23 9.30 24.91
N VAL A 116 -7.88 8.64 23.80
CA VAL A 116 -6.82 9.09 22.88
C VAL A 116 -7.20 10.42 22.21
N GLN A 117 -8.43 10.55 21.70
CA GLN A 117 -8.91 11.79 21.10
C GLN A 117 -8.91 12.96 22.09
N ARG A 118 -9.27 12.69 23.36
CA ARG A 118 -9.22 13.69 24.43
C ARG A 118 -7.78 14.11 24.73
N ALA A 119 -6.87 13.14 24.89
CA ALA A 119 -5.46 13.39 25.17
C ALA A 119 -4.76 14.18 24.03
N MET A 120 -5.15 13.92 22.79
CA MET A 120 -4.64 14.59 21.59
C MET A 120 -5.36 15.92 21.26
N HIS A 121 -6.39 16.29 22.03
CA HIS A 121 -7.28 17.42 21.73
C HIS A 121 -7.91 17.36 20.32
N ALA A 122 -8.12 16.16 19.79
CA ALA A 122 -8.68 15.96 18.45
C ALA A 122 -10.19 16.18 18.43
N ASN A 123 -10.93 15.73 19.45
CA ASN A 123 -12.39 15.78 19.50
C ASN A 123 -12.93 16.86 20.45
N THR A 124 -12.46 18.10 20.29
CA THR A 124 -12.85 19.25 21.14
C THR A 124 -14.20 19.85 20.74
N SER A 125 -14.61 19.71 19.48
CA SER A 125 -15.83 20.28 18.91
C SER A 125 -16.92 19.25 18.55
N GLY A 126 -16.71 17.96 18.84
CA GLY A 126 -17.65 16.89 18.47
C GLY A 126 -17.52 16.49 16.99
N ILE A 127 -16.37 15.92 16.61
CA ILE A 127 -16.12 15.44 15.24
C ILE A 127 -17.13 14.34 14.89
N PRO A 128 -17.93 14.50 13.80
CA PRO A 128 -19.00 13.55 13.46
C PRO A 128 -18.51 12.31 12.69
N TYR A 129 -17.22 12.23 12.37
CA TYR A 129 -16.61 11.15 11.60
C TYR A 129 -15.47 10.48 12.34
N LYS A 130 -15.15 9.25 11.94
CA LYS A 130 -14.00 8.50 12.44
C LYS A 130 -12.74 8.97 11.75
N TRP A 131 -11.63 8.96 12.48
CA TRP A 131 -10.30 9.10 11.88
C TRP A 131 -10.01 7.91 10.95
N THR A 132 -9.42 8.19 9.79
CA THR A 132 -9.00 7.21 8.78
C THR A 132 -7.57 7.49 8.31
N THR A 133 -6.93 6.50 7.69
CA THR A 133 -5.65 6.70 7.01
C THR A 133 -5.80 7.62 5.78
N CYS A 134 -4.68 8.24 5.37
CA CYS A 134 -4.61 9.16 4.23
C CYS A 134 -4.46 8.42 2.90
#